data_AF-A0A3M2ABT3-F1
#
_entry.id   AF-A0A3M2ABT3-F1
#
_cell.length_a   1.000
_cell.length_b   1.000
_cell.length_c   1.000
_cell.angle_alpha   90.00
_cell.angle_beta   90.00
_cell.angle_gamma   90.00
#
_symmetry.space_group_name_H-M   'P 1'
#
loop_
_entity.id
_entity.type
_entity.pdbx_description
1 polymer ?
#
loop_
_entity_poly.entity_id
_entity_poly.type
_entity_poly.pdbx_seq_one_letter_code
_entity_poly.pdbx_strand_id
1 'polypeptide(L)'
;MSRKKQNKKRESTLAALLKEKPKRGRPPRPVSRQNVYVTLTDTQKQEMKRLAGFLPGKLNRADVPDLAISVLAARLEALRRAVADRTREIPEGITDLESLYLLWDLPLPTGEAEQKWTSLRVSPQQVIELGRAHGTLHAAFGANKSQTFVLALALLAQFLETESLGEAETLTEIRKKIFDIYL
;
A
#
# COMPACT_ATOMS: atom_id res chain seq x y z
N MET A 1 30.06 -55.55 -6.89
CA MET A 1 29.02 -54.50 -7.08
C MET A 1 28.27 -54.27 -5.78
N SER A 2 28.54 -53.16 -5.08
CA SER A 2 28.01 -52.86 -3.74
C SER A 2 26.69 -52.07 -3.84
N ARG A 3 25.58 -52.64 -3.37
CA ARG A 3 24.26 -51.98 -3.33
C ARG A 3 24.20 -51.04 -2.11
N LYS A 4 24.28 -49.73 -2.35
CA LYS A 4 24.01 -48.67 -1.36
C LYS A 4 22.57 -48.79 -0.84
N LYS A 5 22.41 -49.08 0.46
CA LYS A 5 21.12 -49.00 1.17
C LYS A 5 20.68 -47.53 1.27
N GLN A 6 19.51 -47.22 0.69
CA GLN A 6 18.83 -45.94 0.86
C GLN A 6 18.28 -45.83 2.29
N ASN A 7 18.75 -44.83 3.03
CA ASN A 7 18.32 -44.56 4.40
C ASN A 7 17.08 -43.64 4.36
N LYS A 8 15.88 -44.23 4.29
CA LYS A 8 14.61 -43.48 4.49
C LYS A 8 14.51 -43.09 5.96
N LYS A 9 14.79 -41.81 6.27
CA LYS A 9 14.48 -41.21 7.58
C LYS A 9 12.98 -41.35 7.81
N ARG A 10 12.60 -42.20 8.77
CA ARG A 10 11.23 -42.29 9.30
C ARG A 10 10.98 -41.04 10.13
N GLU A 11 10.12 -40.15 9.64
CA GLU A 11 9.61 -39.05 10.44
C GLU A 11 8.86 -39.64 11.64
N SER A 12 9.25 -39.26 12.85
CA SER A 12 8.69 -39.84 14.07
C SER A 12 7.25 -39.36 14.26
N THR A 13 6.37 -40.29 14.67
CA THR A 13 4.95 -40.07 14.96
C THR A 13 4.70 -38.97 16.00
N LEU A 14 5.70 -38.70 16.85
CA LEU A 14 5.71 -37.60 17.82
C LEU A 14 5.79 -36.20 17.17
N ALA A 15 6.50 -36.07 16.05
CA ALA A 15 6.61 -34.79 15.33
C ALA A 15 5.31 -34.41 14.60
N ALA A 16 4.53 -35.41 14.18
CA ALA A 16 3.20 -35.21 13.59
C ALA A 16 2.19 -34.73 14.66
N LEU A 17 2.21 -35.34 15.86
CA LEU A 17 1.31 -34.98 16.96
C LEU A 17 1.60 -33.60 17.57
N LEU A 18 2.84 -33.11 17.48
CA LEU A 18 3.21 -31.77 17.99
C LEU A 18 2.81 -30.61 17.05
N LYS A 19 2.48 -30.89 15.78
CA LYS A 19 1.95 -29.88 14.85
C LYS A 19 0.48 -29.52 15.11
N GLU A 20 -0.26 -30.37 15.81
CA GLU A 20 -1.71 -30.23 16.05
C GLU A 20 -2.07 -29.46 17.33
N LYS A 21 -1.11 -28.84 18.03
CA LYS A 21 -1.48 -27.88 19.08
C LYS A 21 -1.75 -26.51 18.43
N PRO A 22 -3.01 -26.03 18.38
CA PRO A 22 -3.27 -24.68 17.93
C PRO A 22 -2.56 -23.73 18.90
N LYS A 23 -1.57 -22.97 18.40
CA LYS A 23 -0.94 -21.91 19.18
C LYS A 23 -2.06 -21.00 19.69
N ARG A 24 -2.24 -20.90 21.01
CA ARG A 24 -3.14 -19.92 21.62
C ARG A 24 -2.74 -18.54 21.11
N GLY A 25 -3.58 -17.95 20.27
CA GLY A 25 -3.29 -16.72 19.56
C GLY A 25 -4.18 -16.59 18.33
N ARG A 26 -4.42 -15.34 17.93
CA ARG A 26 -5.29 -14.93 16.82
C ARG A 26 -5.11 -15.87 15.60
N PRO A 27 -6.21 -16.31 14.95
CA PRO A 27 -6.13 -17.19 13.78
C PRO A 27 -5.09 -16.66 12.77
N PRO A 28 -4.26 -17.55 12.19
CA PRO A 28 -3.25 -17.15 11.23
C PRO A 28 -3.92 -16.43 10.08
N ARG A 29 -3.54 -15.18 9.84
CA ARG A 29 -4.00 -14.43 8.67
C ARG A 29 -3.38 -15.07 7.42
N PRO A 30 -4.12 -15.14 6.31
CA PRO A 30 -3.63 -15.76 5.07
C PRO A 30 -2.37 -15.06 4.52
N VAL A 31 -2.14 -13.78 4.86
CA VAL A 31 -0.94 -13.03 4.49
C VAL A 31 -0.46 -12.21 5.69
N SER A 32 0.81 -12.34 6.05
CA SER A 32 1.42 -11.53 7.12
C SER A 32 1.65 -10.10 6.63
N ARG A 33 1.02 -9.13 7.29
CA ARG A 33 1.26 -7.70 7.01
C ARG A 33 2.59 -7.27 7.63
N GLN A 34 3.28 -6.37 6.95
CA GLN A 34 4.55 -5.80 7.39
C GLN A 34 4.32 -4.41 7.99
N ASN A 35 5.19 -4.00 8.92
CA ASN A 35 5.14 -2.67 9.50
C ASN A 35 5.96 -1.71 8.62
N VAL A 36 5.35 -0.61 8.21
CA VAL A 36 6.02 0.52 7.55
C VAL A 36 5.94 1.72 8.48
N TYR A 37 7.09 2.36 8.74
CA TYR A 37 7.14 3.54 9.60
C TYR A 37 7.14 4.80 8.75
N VAL A 38 6.23 5.71 9.08
CA VAL A 38 6.08 7.03 8.49
C VAL A 38 5.83 8.06 9.58
N THR A 39 6.07 9.32 9.30
CA THR A 39 5.71 10.45 10.16
C THR A 39 4.41 11.04 9.66
N LEU A 40 3.40 11.15 10.53
CA LEU A 40 2.09 11.71 10.20
C LEU A 40 1.68 12.75 11.22
N THR A 41 1.02 13.79 10.75
CA THR A 41 0.33 14.77 11.59
C THR A 41 -0.93 14.16 12.20
N ASP A 42 -1.47 14.79 13.24
CA ASP A 42 -2.72 14.32 13.84
C ASP A 42 -3.91 14.51 12.89
N THR A 43 -3.89 15.51 12.01
CA THR A 43 -4.88 15.70 10.94
C THR A 43 -4.86 14.54 9.93
N GLN A 44 -3.68 14.10 9.48
CA GLN A 44 -3.56 12.95 8.56
C GLN A 44 -4.02 11.64 9.22
N LYS A 45 -3.79 11.47 10.53
CA LYS A 45 -4.30 10.30 11.27
C LYS A 45 -5.82 10.32 11.41
N GLN A 46 -6.41 11.50 11.60
CA GLN A 46 -7.86 11.69 11.61
C GLN A 46 -8.44 11.43 10.22
N GLU A 47 -7.75 11.89 9.17
CA GLU A 47 -8.14 11.63 7.79
C GLU A 47 -8.17 10.12 7.50
N MET A 48 -7.15 9.37 7.89
CA MET A 48 -7.19 7.90 7.80
C MET A 48 -8.37 7.26 8.55
N LYS A 49 -8.85 7.86 9.65
CA LYS A 49 -10.05 7.38 10.35
C LYS A 49 -11.32 7.75 9.58
N ARG A 50 -11.38 8.96 9.02
CA ARG A 50 -12.47 9.45 8.16
C ARG A 50 -12.63 8.55 6.94
N LEU A 51 -11.54 8.30 6.22
CA LEU A 51 -11.52 7.43 5.03
C LEU A 51 -11.97 5.99 5.33
N ALA A 52 -11.65 5.47 6.51
CA ALA A 52 -12.15 4.16 6.93
C ALA A 52 -13.68 4.09 7.06
N GLY A 53 -14.35 5.23 7.29
CA GLY A 53 -15.81 5.32 7.35
C GLY A 53 -16.49 5.25 5.98
N PHE A 54 -15.77 5.53 4.89
CA PHE A 54 -16.27 5.40 3.52
C PHE A 54 -16.04 4.01 2.92
N LEU A 55 -15.35 3.12 3.64
CA LEU A 55 -15.07 1.79 3.14
C LEU A 55 -16.29 0.85 3.30
N PRO A 56 -16.50 -0.08 2.36
CA PRO A 56 -17.52 -1.13 2.49
C PRO A 56 -17.37 -1.94 3.77
N GLY A 57 -18.46 -2.49 4.30
CA GLY A 57 -18.49 -3.17 5.60
C GLY A 57 -17.58 -4.41 5.73
N LYS A 58 -17.10 -4.97 4.61
CA LYS A 58 -16.10 -6.05 4.61
C LYS A 58 -14.66 -5.57 4.83
N LEU A 59 -14.40 -4.28 4.64
CA LEU A 59 -13.10 -3.66 4.82
C LEU A 59 -12.99 -2.96 6.17
N ASN A 60 -11.75 -2.81 6.63
CA ASN A 60 -11.45 -2.17 7.90
C ASN A 60 -10.49 -1.00 7.69
N ARG A 61 -10.35 -0.14 8.72
CA ARG A 61 -9.32 0.90 8.78
C ARG A 61 -7.91 0.41 8.46
N ALA A 62 -7.60 -0.86 8.74
CA ALA A 62 -6.30 -1.45 8.45
C ALA A 62 -6.01 -1.59 6.95
N ASP A 63 -7.02 -1.48 6.10
CA ASP A 63 -6.94 -1.65 4.64
C ASP A 63 -6.75 -0.30 3.92
N VAL A 64 -7.00 0.82 4.62
CA VAL A 64 -6.78 2.19 4.12
C VAL A 64 -5.35 2.37 3.56
N PRO A 65 -4.26 1.97 4.25
CA PRO A 65 -2.92 2.10 3.69
C PRO A 65 -2.72 1.30 2.40
N ASP A 66 -3.25 0.08 2.33
CA ASP A 66 -3.13 -0.77 1.14
C ASP A 66 -3.85 -0.13 -0.07
N LEU A 67 -5.02 0.45 0.16
CA LEU A 67 -5.78 1.15 -0.88
C LEU A 67 -5.10 2.45 -1.32
N ALA A 68 -4.62 3.26 -0.37
CA ALA A 68 -3.91 4.49 -0.68
C ALA A 68 -2.69 4.24 -1.57
N ILE A 69 -1.88 3.25 -1.22
CA ILE A 69 -0.72 2.86 -2.03
C ILE A 69 -1.16 2.35 -3.41
N SER A 70 -2.28 1.62 -3.50
CA SER A 70 -2.80 1.12 -4.77
C SER A 70 -3.23 2.27 -5.70
N VAL A 71 -3.91 3.30 -5.17
CA VAL A 71 -4.29 4.48 -5.95
C VAL A 71 -3.06 5.23 -6.45
N LEU A 72 -2.07 5.46 -5.56
CA LEU A 72 -0.81 6.10 -5.95
C LEU A 72 -0.09 5.30 -7.05
N ALA A 73 0.03 3.99 -6.89
CA ALA A 73 0.70 3.14 -7.86
C ALA A 73 0.00 3.18 -9.23
N ALA A 74 -1.34 3.11 -9.26
CA ALA A 74 -2.11 3.19 -10.50
C ALA A 74 -1.94 4.57 -11.19
N ARG A 75 -2.00 5.66 -10.42
CA ARG A 75 -1.82 7.03 -10.95
C ARG A 75 -0.41 7.27 -11.48
N LEU A 76 0.63 6.81 -10.78
CA LEU A 76 2.01 6.92 -11.26
C LEU A 76 2.26 6.07 -12.52
N GLU A 77 1.67 4.88 -12.58
CA GLU A 77 1.72 4.04 -13.77
C GLU A 77 1.02 4.71 -14.97
N ALA A 78 -0.13 5.34 -14.74
CA ALA A 78 -0.85 6.09 -15.77
C ALA A 78 -0.01 7.27 -16.30
N LEU A 79 0.63 8.03 -15.40
CA LEU A 79 1.57 9.09 -15.78
C LEU A 79 2.73 8.54 -16.60
N ARG A 80 3.34 7.43 -16.17
CA ARG A 80 4.45 6.80 -16.90
C ARG A 80 4.02 6.36 -18.29
N ARG A 81 2.84 5.75 -18.43
CA ARG A 81 2.29 5.33 -19.73
C ARG A 81 2.03 6.51 -20.67
N ALA A 82 1.49 7.61 -20.14
CA ALA A 82 1.28 8.83 -20.91
C ALA A 82 2.59 9.45 -21.43
N VAL A 83 3.72 9.12 -20.79
CA VAL A 83 5.06 9.63 -21.14
C VAL A 83 5.93 8.55 -21.79
N ALA A 84 5.44 7.32 -21.99
CA ALA A 84 6.25 6.14 -22.33
C ALA A 84 7.00 6.23 -23.67
N ASP A 85 6.59 7.11 -24.59
CA ASP A 85 7.35 7.43 -25.80
C ASP A 85 8.61 8.29 -25.54
N ARG A 86 8.79 8.74 -24.28
CA ARG A 86 9.94 9.52 -23.81
C ARG A 86 10.78 8.67 -22.87
N THR A 87 12.08 8.96 -22.80
CA THR A 87 13.05 8.28 -21.91
C THR A 87 12.88 8.62 -20.41
N ARG A 88 11.70 9.08 -19.98
CA ARG A 88 11.45 9.64 -18.64
C ARG A 88 10.29 8.96 -17.94
N GLU A 89 10.38 8.83 -16.62
CA GLU A 89 9.28 8.33 -15.77
C GLU A 89 8.28 9.43 -15.40
N ILE A 90 8.67 10.71 -15.49
CA ILE A 90 7.89 11.88 -15.07
C ILE A 90 7.90 12.94 -16.19
N PRO A 91 6.75 13.59 -16.49
CA PRO A 91 6.66 14.70 -17.44
C PRO A 91 7.56 15.90 -17.08
N GLU A 92 8.04 16.64 -18.09
CA GLU A 92 8.99 17.75 -17.90
C GLU A 92 8.42 18.93 -17.07
N GLY A 93 7.10 19.07 -17.01
CA GLY A 93 6.43 20.12 -16.24
C GLY A 93 6.24 19.80 -14.75
N ILE A 94 6.63 18.62 -14.29
CA ILE A 94 6.55 18.22 -12.88
C ILE A 94 7.98 18.30 -12.31
N THR A 95 8.25 19.39 -11.59
CA THR A 95 9.61 19.70 -11.10
C THR A 95 9.81 19.38 -9.63
N ASP A 96 8.73 19.26 -8.88
CA ASP A 96 8.72 18.97 -7.45
C ASP A 96 7.51 18.11 -7.07
N LEU A 97 7.48 17.71 -5.79
CA LEU A 97 6.37 16.92 -5.27
C LEU A 97 5.05 17.72 -5.28
N GLU A 98 5.10 19.04 -5.05
CA GLU A 98 3.91 19.90 -5.03
C GLU A 98 3.23 19.96 -6.39
N SER A 99 4.01 19.89 -7.46
CA SER A 99 3.52 19.80 -8.85
C SER A 99 2.61 18.59 -9.05
N LEU A 100 2.83 17.48 -8.35
CA LEU A 100 1.92 16.32 -8.38
C LEU A 100 0.60 16.57 -7.66
N TYR A 101 0.62 17.34 -6.58
CA TYR A 101 -0.61 17.76 -5.91
C TYR A 101 -1.43 18.65 -6.84
N LEU A 102 -0.79 19.61 -7.50
CA LEU A 102 -1.45 20.50 -8.46
C LEU A 102 -1.97 19.73 -9.69
N LEU A 103 -1.18 18.82 -10.25
CA LEU A 103 -1.57 18.02 -11.42
C LEU A 103 -2.84 17.18 -11.17
N TRP A 104 -3.05 16.74 -9.92
CA TRP A 104 -4.18 15.92 -9.54
C TRP A 104 -5.25 16.68 -8.76
N ASP A 105 -5.19 18.03 -8.77
CA ASP A 105 -6.14 18.90 -8.07
C ASP A 105 -6.30 18.57 -6.57
N LEU A 106 -5.19 18.22 -5.91
CA LEU A 106 -5.13 17.88 -4.50
C LEU A 106 -4.78 19.10 -3.64
N PRO A 107 -5.31 19.19 -2.41
CA PRO A 107 -4.87 20.20 -1.46
C PRO A 107 -3.41 20.02 -1.09
N LEU A 108 -2.64 21.11 -1.07
CA LEU A 108 -1.24 21.08 -0.68
C LEU A 108 -1.07 20.66 0.79
N PRO A 109 -0.02 19.90 1.12
CA PRO A 109 0.24 19.48 2.49
C PRO A 109 0.65 20.69 3.35
N THR A 110 -0.08 20.95 4.43
CA THR A 110 0.29 21.99 5.41
C THR A 110 1.53 21.56 6.21
N GLY A 111 2.65 22.26 6.04
CA GLY A 111 3.96 21.89 6.61
C GLY A 111 4.18 22.20 8.09
N GLU A 112 3.29 22.94 8.75
CA GLU A 112 3.55 23.51 10.08
C GLU A 112 3.09 22.64 11.26
N ALA A 113 2.40 21.53 11.01
CA ALA A 113 1.85 20.68 12.07
C ALA A 113 2.88 19.67 12.61
N GLU A 114 2.84 19.44 13.92
CA GLU A 114 3.70 18.46 14.60
C GLU A 114 3.54 17.05 13.98
N GLN A 115 4.65 16.45 13.55
CA GLN A 115 4.65 15.12 12.97
C GLN A 115 5.06 14.05 13.99
N LYS A 116 4.30 12.95 14.04
CA LYS A 116 4.54 11.84 14.97
C LYS A 116 4.80 10.55 14.21
N TRP A 117 5.79 9.79 14.66
CA TRP A 117 6.06 8.45 14.14
C TRP A 117 4.82 7.57 14.25
N THR A 118 4.48 6.93 13.14
CA THR A 118 3.29 6.10 12.98
C THR A 118 3.67 4.82 12.25
N SER A 119 3.29 3.68 12.83
CA SER A 119 3.48 2.37 12.21
C SER A 119 2.22 1.97 11.45
N LEU A 120 2.36 1.79 10.14
CA LEU A 120 1.32 1.32 9.23
C LEU A 120 1.49 -0.17 8.99
N ARG A 121 0.39 -0.93 9.02
CA ARG A 121 0.41 -2.34 8.65
C ARG A 121 -0.04 -2.51 7.21
N VAL A 122 0.89 -2.88 6.37
CA VAL A 122 0.74 -2.91 4.91
C VAL A 122 0.94 -4.34 4.41
N SER A 123 0.18 -4.76 3.40
CA SER A 123 0.39 -6.06 2.76
C SER A 123 1.75 -6.11 2.03
N PRO A 124 2.41 -7.27 1.92
CA PRO A 124 3.73 -7.38 1.30
C PRO A 124 3.82 -6.77 -0.10
N GLN A 125 2.78 -6.96 -0.93
CA GLN A 125 2.73 -6.34 -2.26
C GLN A 125 2.73 -4.81 -2.18
N GLN A 126 1.94 -4.24 -1.27
CA GLN A 126 1.84 -2.79 -1.13
C GLN A 126 3.11 -2.19 -0.50
N VAL A 127 3.89 -2.96 0.27
CA VAL A 127 5.24 -2.51 0.67
C VAL A 127 6.16 -2.35 -0.53
N ILE A 128 6.10 -3.28 -1.49
CA ILE A 128 6.89 -3.22 -2.72
C ILE A 128 6.45 -2.03 -3.57
N GLU A 129 5.14 -1.85 -3.78
CA GLU A 129 4.61 -0.73 -4.56
C GLU A 129 4.94 0.62 -3.92
N LEU A 130 4.80 0.76 -2.59
CA LEU A 130 5.22 1.95 -1.89
C LEU A 130 6.73 2.18 -2.03
N GLY A 131 7.54 1.11 -1.98
CA GLY A 131 8.98 1.18 -2.19
C GLY A 131 9.35 1.68 -3.58
N ARG A 132 8.65 1.20 -4.62
CA ARG A 132 8.83 1.65 -6.01
C ARG A 132 8.42 3.12 -6.17
N ALA A 133 7.21 3.47 -5.73
CA ALA A 133 6.70 4.85 -5.80
C ALA A 133 7.63 5.82 -5.05
N HIS A 134 8.06 5.45 -3.84
CA HIS A 134 9.04 6.23 -3.09
C HIS A 134 10.37 6.34 -3.83
N GLY A 135 10.87 5.26 -4.45
CA GLY A 135 12.11 5.29 -5.23
C GLY A 135 12.06 6.29 -6.38
N THR A 136 10.99 6.26 -7.17
CA THR A 136 10.77 7.20 -8.29
C THR A 136 10.64 8.65 -7.78
N LEU A 137 9.80 8.90 -6.78
CA LEU A 137 9.59 10.27 -6.25
C LEU A 137 10.81 10.80 -5.49
N HIS A 138 11.58 9.92 -4.86
CA HIS A 138 12.84 10.29 -4.22
C HIS A 138 13.89 10.66 -5.25
N ALA A 139 14.04 9.86 -6.30
CA ALA A 139 14.98 10.14 -7.38
C ALA A 139 14.64 11.44 -8.14
N ALA A 140 13.35 11.71 -8.33
CA ALA A 140 12.89 12.90 -9.03
C ALA A 140 12.89 14.17 -8.16
N PHE A 141 12.43 14.08 -6.91
CA PHE A 141 12.08 15.25 -6.10
C PHE A 141 12.70 15.25 -4.70
N GLY A 142 13.51 14.23 -4.34
CA GLY A 142 14.01 14.08 -2.98
C GLY A 142 12.92 13.74 -1.95
N ALA A 143 11.72 13.34 -2.39
CA ALA A 143 10.61 13.02 -1.50
C ALA A 143 10.98 11.88 -0.53
N ASN A 144 10.54 11.99 0.71
CA ASN A 144 10.68 10.93 1.70
C ASN A 144 9.46 9.99 1.70
N LYS A 145 9.59 8.87 2.41
CA LYS A 145 8.53 7.86 2.51
C LYS A 145 7.24 8.40 3.13
N SER A 146 7.35 9.30 4.12
CA SER A 146 6.19 9.93 4.75
C SER A 146 5.43 10.81 3.75
N GLN A 147 6.14 11.67 3.03
CA GLN A 147 5.57 12.54 1.99
C GLN A 147 4.91 11.73 0.87
N THR A 148 5.55 10.65 0.43
CA THR A 148 4.99 9.71 -0.55
C THR A 148 3.68 9.10 -0.05
N PHE A 149 3.63 8.67 1.21
CA PHE A 149 2.42 8.10 1.79
C PHE A 149 1.32 9.16 2.02
N VAL A 150 1.67 10.38 2.38
CA VAL A 150 0.70 11.48 2.53
C VAL A 150 0.05 11.81 1.18
N LEU A 151 0.83 11.83 0.10
CA LEU A 151 0.29 11.97 -1.25
C LEU A 151 -0.65 10.81 -1.60
N ALA A 152 -0.26 9.58 -1.28
CA ALA A 152 -1.11 8.40 -1.46
C ALA A 152 -2.44 8.52 -0.69
N LEU A 153 -2.41 9.07 0.52
CA LEU A 153 -3.59 9.28 1.36
C LEU A 153 -4.52 10.35 0.76
N ALA A 154 -3.97 11.46 0.27
CA ALA A 154 -4.75 12.51 -0.39
C ALA A 154 -5.44 11.99 -1.66
N LEU A 155 -4.74 11.19 -2.47
CA LEU A 155 -5.31 10.54 -3.64
C LEU A 155 -6.43 9.57 -3.29
N LEU A 156 -6.31 8.81 -2.19
CA LEU A 156 -7.38 7.94 -1.74
C LEU A 156 -8.62 8.75 -1.31
N ALA A 157 -8.42 9.88 -0.63
CA ALA A 157 -9.52 10.76 -0.25
C ALA A 157 -10.30 11.23 -1.49
N GLN A 158 -9.59 11.75 -2.49
CA GLN A 158 -10.19 12.14 -3.76
C GLN A 158 -10.92 10.96 -4.44
N PHE A 159 -10.29 9.78 -4.51
CA PHE A 159 -10.90 8.60 -5.11
C PHE A 159 -12.21 8.20 -4.42
N LEU A 160 -12.26 8.22 -3.07
CA LEU A 160 -13.46 7.86 -2.32
C LEU A 160 -14.54 8.94 -2.36
N GLU A 161 -14.19 10.18 -2.70
CA GLU A 161 -15.15 11.27 -2.91
C GLU A 161 -15.78 11.22 -4.32
N THR A 162 -15.04 10.72 -5.32
CA THR A 162 -15.54 10.61 -6.70
C THR A 162 -16.20 9.27 -7.00
N GLU A 163 -15.71 8.17 -6.41
CA GLU A 163 -16.13 6.82 -6.75
C GLU A 163 -17.00 6.20 -5.66
N SER A 164 -18.17 5.70 -6.03
CA SER A 164 -18.99 4.88 -5.14
C SER A 164 -18.44 3.45 -5.07
N LEU A 165 -18.17 2.95 -3.86
CA LEU A 165 -17.81 1.56 -3.61
C LEU A 165 -19.06 0.75 -3.23
N GLY A 166 -19.24 -0.43 -3.83
CA GLY A 166 -20.32 -1.34 -3.45
C GLY A 166 -20.09 -1.96 -2.07
N GLU A 167 -21.17 -2.12 -1.27
CA GLU A 167 -21.08 -2.62 0.12
C GLU A 167 -20.47 -4.02 0.27
N ALA A 168 -20.53 -4.83 -0.78
CA ALA A 168 -20.03 -6.21 -0.79
C ALA A 168 -18.62 -6.35 -1.36
N GLU A 169 -17.99 -5.26 -1.82
CA GLU A 169 -16.69 -5.31 -2.49
C GLU A 169 -15.56 -5.72 -1.54
N THR A 170 -14.68 -6.57 -2.04
CA THR A 170 -13.47 -7.03 -1.36
C THR A 170 -12.28 -6.13 -1.70
N LEU A 171 -11.22 -6.21 -0.89
CA LEU A 171 -9.98 -5.44 -1.12
C LEU A 171 -9.37 -5.72 -2.50
N THR A 172 -9.53 -6.93 -3.02
CA THR A 172 -9.00 -7.29 -4.34
C THR A 172 -9.85 -6.70 -5.46
N GLU A 173 -11.18 -6.67 -5.32
CA GLU A 173 -12.08 -6.07 -6.29
C GLU A 173 -11.90 -4.56 -6.36
N ILE A 174 -11.79 -3.87 -5.23
CA ILE A 174 -11.55 -2.42 -5.20
C ILE A 174 -10.20 -2.08 -5.82
N ARG A 175 -9.15 -2.86 -5.52
CA ARG A 175 -7.84 -2.66 -6.16
C ARG A 175 -7.91 -2.85 -7.67
N LYS A 176 -8.63 -3.88 -8.14
CA LYS A 176 -8.85 -4.08 -9.56
C LYS A 176 -9.56 -2.88 -10.18
N LYS A 177 -10.65 -2.40 -9.55
CA LYS A 177 -11.39 -1.21 -9.98
C LYS A 177 -10.49 0.04 -10.05
N ILE A 178 -9.63 0.26 -9.05
CA ILE A 178 -8.64 1.35 -9.06
C ILE A 178 -7.77 1.27 -10.31
N PHE A 179 -7.23 0.10 -10.63
CA PHE A 179 -6.40 -0.06 -11.82
C PHE A 179 -7.22 0.11 -13.11
N ASP A 180 -8.43 -0.45 -13.19
CA ASP A 180 -9.30 -0.34 -14.38
C ASP A 180 -9.74 1.12 -14.67
N ILE A 181 -9.80 1.99 -13.65
CA ILE A 181 -10.13 3.41 -13.82
C ILE A 181 -8.94 4.22 -14.39
N TYR A 182 -7.72 3.87 -13.99
CA TYR A 182 -6.54 4.68 -14.28
C TYR A 182 -5.64 4.11 -15.39
N LEU A 183 -5.77 2.83 -15.76
CA LEU A 183 -4.90 2.13 -16.71
C LEU A 183 -5.64 1.47 -17.85
#